data_AF-A0A5B9G0K2-F1
#
_entry.id   AF-A0A5B9G0K2-F1
#
_cell.length_a   1.000
_cell.length_b   1.000
_cell.length_c   1.000
_cell.angle_alpha   90.00
_cell.angle_beta   90.00
_cell.angle_gamma   90.00
#
_symmetry.space_group_name_H-M   'P 1'
#
loop_
_entity.id
_entity.type
_entity.pdbx_description
1 polymer ?
#
loop_
_entity_poly.entity_id
_entity_poly.type
_entity_poly.pdbx_seq_one_letter_code
_entity_poly.pdbx_strand_id
1 'polypeptide(L)'
;MRLHHVGFSVEPQGHVPGLGHQDLVVEDCVGLEIDGRRWHGEDRFALDRDRDIQSESLGRHVLRLRAAHIFETWPHTLAAIERAVSDAKALRRMRGR
;
A
#
# COMPACT_ATOMS: atom_id res chain seq x y z
N MET A 1 11.92 -8.19 -7.66
CA MET A 1 10.65 -7.41 -7.71
C MET A 1 11.00 -5.94 -7.97
N ARG A 2 10.24 -5.19 -8.80
CA ARG A 2 10.63 -3.83 -9.27
C ARG A 2 10.97 -2.83 -8.16
N LEU A 3 10.29 -2.91 -7.02
CA LEU A 3 10.54 -2.03 -5.86
C LEU A 3 11.91 -2.27 -5.20
N HIS A 4 12.40 -3.50 -5.17
CA HIS A 4 13.76 -3.78 -4.67
C HIS A 4 14.84 -3.15 -5.56
N HIS A 5 14.59 -3.05 -6.88
CA HIS A 5 15.57 -2.49 -7.81
C HIS A 5 15.73 -0.97 -7.65
N VAL A 6 14.78 -0.31 -6.99
CA VAL A 6 14.84 1.12 -6.65
C VAL A 6 15.18 1.35 -5.17
N GLY A 7 15.64 0.31 -4.47
CA GLY A 7 16.20 0.42 -3.12
C GLY A 7 15.20 0.28 -1.98
N PHE A 8 13.92 -0.03 -2.24
CA PHE A 8 12.96 -0.27 -1.18
C PHE A 8 13.10 -1.68 -0.56
N SER A 9 13.03 -1.73 0.76
CA SER A 9 12.65 -2.93 1.51
C SER A 9 11.17 -3.21 1.29
N VAL A 10 10.85 -4.43 0.89
CA VAL A 10 9.48 -4.85 0.60
C VAL A 10 9.26 -6.24 1.19
N GLU A 11 8.18 -6.37 1.95
CA GLU A 11 7.71 -7.63 2.52
C GLU A 11 6.44 -8.07 1.76
N PRO A 12 6.52 -9.11 0.94
CA PRO A 12 5.34 -9.71 0.31
C PRO A 12 4.46 -10.40 1.33
N GLN A 13 3.13 -10.24 1.20
CA GLN A 13 2.16 -10.78 2.16
C GLN A 13 2.51 -10.36 3.60
N GLY A 14 2.93 -9.10 3.80
CA GLY A 14 3.38 -8.62 5.10
C GLY A 14 2.22 -8.47 6.08
N HIS A 15 2.42 -8.92 7.31
CA HIS A 15 1.39 -8.88 8.35
C HIS A 15 1.44 -7.56 9.14
N VAL A 16 0.35 -6.79 9.09
CA VAL A 16 0.18 -5.55 9.85
C VAL A 16 -0.72 -5.80 11.06
N PRO A 17 -0.24 -5.55 12.30
CA PRO A 17 -1.07 -5.68 13.50
C PRO A 17 -2.36 -4.84 13.40
N GLY A 18 -3.50 -5.47 13.64
CA GLY A 18 -4.82 -4.84 13.58
C GLY A 18 -5.46 -4.74 12.18
N LEU A 19 -4.70 -5.03 11.11
CA LEU A 19 -5.19 -4.98 9.72
C LEU A 19 -5.08 -6.35 8.99
N GLY A 20 -4.17 -7.21 9.44
CA GLY A 20 -3.87 -8.51 8.82
C GLY A 20 -2.84 -8.40 7.70
N HIS A 21 -2.85 -9.35 6.75
CA HIS A 21 -1.88 -9.41 5.66
C HIS A 21 -2.24 -8.44 4.53
N GLN A 22 -1.27 -7.69 4.03
CA GLN A 22 -1.38 -6.87 2.82
C GLN A 22 -0.57 -7.50 1.69
N ASP A 23 -0.94 -7.29 0.42
CA ASP A 23 -0.19 -7.88 -0.69
C ASP A 23 1.30 -7.57 -0.62
N LEU A 24 1.65 -6.32 -0.30
CA LEU A 24 3.00 -5.87 -0.07
C LEU A 24 3.05 -4.84 1.06
N VAL A 25 4.09 -4.89 1.88
CA VAL A 25 4.44 -3.85 2.84
C VAL A 25 5.79 -3.24 2.45
N VAL A 26 5.80 -1.94 2.19
CA VAL A 26 6.99 -1.19 1.75
C VAL A 26 7.55 -0.39 2.91
N GLU A 27 8.85 -0.56 3.17
CA GLU A 27 9.60 0.15 4.23
C GLU A 27 8.98 0.02 5.63
N ASP A 28 8.22 -1.05 5.86
CA ASP A 28 7.39 -1.23 7.05
C ASP A 28 6.48 0.00 7.32
N CYS A 29 6.09 0.80 6.33
CA CYS A 29 5.29 2.02 6.55
C CYS A 29 4.13 2.25 5.59
N VAL A 30 4.19 1.70 4.37
CA VAL A 30 3.13 1.82 3.37
C VAL A 30 2.68 0.42 2.97
N GLY A 31 1.37 0.20 2.90
CA GLY A 31 0.79 -1.01 2.32
C GLY A 31 0.46 -0.82 0.85
N LEU A 32 0.63 -1.86 0.04
CA LEU A 32 0.09 -1.92 -1.31
C LEU A 32 -0.86 -3.10 -1.42
N GLU A 33 -2.04 -2.88 -2.00
CA GLU A 33 -3.03 -3.92 -2.31
C GLU A 33 -3.22 -3.91 -3.83
N ILE A 34 -3.12 -5.06 -4.48
CA ILE A 34 -3.18 -5.18 -5.94
C ILE A 34 -4.49 -5.84 -6.35
N ASP A 35 -5.44 -5.03 -6.79
CA ASP A 35 -6.73 -5.51 -7.25
C ASP A 35 -6.59 -6.25 -8.59
N GLY A 36 -6.84 -7.55 -8.54
CA GLY A 36 -7.03 -8.37 -9.73
C GLY A 36 -8.40 -8.12 -10.35
N ARG A 37 -8.45 -7.94 -11.68
CA ARG A 37 -9.66 -7.74 -12.51
C ARG A 37 -10.75 -8.84 -12.36
N ARG A 38 -10.43 -9.96 -11.70
CA ARG A 38 -11.27 -11.16 -11.58
C ARG A 38 -12.28 -11.11 -10.43
N TRP A 39 -12.25 -10.07 -9.60
CA TRP A 39 -12.99 -10.05 -8.33
C TRP A 39 -13.83 -8.78 -8.16
N HIS A 40 -14.84 -8.59 -9.02
CA HIS A 40 -15.76 -7.46 -8.91
C HIS A 40 -17.16 -7.92 -8.46
N GLY A 41 -17.64 -7.32 -7.36
CA GLY A 41 -18.98 -7.43 -6.79
C GLY A 41 -19.16 -6.35 -5.72
N GLU A 42 -20.39 -5.84 -5.52
CA GLU A 42 -20.67 -4.71 -4.62
C GLU A 42 -20.24 -4.98 -3.17
N ASP A 43 -20.47 -6.19 -2.67
CA ASP A 43 -20.08 -6.58 -1.30
C ASP A 43 -18.57 -6.47 -1.07
N ARG A 44 -17.77 -6.80 -2.09
CA ARG A 44 -16.31 -6.76 -2.00
C ARG A 44 -15.77 -5.34 -2.09
N PHE A 45 -16.43 -4.50 -2.89
CA PHE A 45 -16.13 -3.07 -2.95
C PHE A 45 -16.30 -2.42 -1.59
N ALA A 46 -17.40 -2.70 -0.89
CA ALA A 46 -17.65 -2.19 0.47
C ALA A 46 -16.56 -2.64 1.45
N LEU A 47 -16.24 -3.94 1.47
CA LEU A 47 -15.18 -4.48 2.33
C LEU A 47 -13.80 -3.86 2.05
N ASP A 48 -13.47 -3.61 0.78
CA ASP A 48 -12.23 -2.93 0.41
C ASP A 48 -12.21 -1.48 0.90
N ARG A 49 -13.34 -0.76 0.85
CA ARG A 49 -13.43 0.61 1.41
C ARG A 49 -13.32 0.60 2.94
N ASP A 50 -13.98 -0.34 3.61
CA ASP A 50 -13.91 -0.49 5.06
C ASP A 50 -12.47 -0.77 5.52
N ARG A 51 -11.76 -1.64 4.79
CA ARG A 51 -10.36 -1.95 5.03
C ARG A 51 -9.44 -0.75 4.80
N ASP A 52 -9.68 0.04 3.75
CA ASP A 52 -8.91 1.27 3.50
C ASP A 52 -9.09 2.25 4.68
N ILE A 53 -10.32 2.47 5.15
CA ILE A 53 -10.61 3.32 6.33
C ILE A 53 -9.94 2.77 7.59
N GLN A 54 -10.03 1.46 7.81
CA GLN A 54 -9.40 0.80 8.95
C GLN A 54 -7.87 1.01 8.93
N SER A 55 -7.23 0.87 7.77
CA SER A 55 -5.79 1.08 7.64
C SER A 55 -5.38 2.50 8.01
N GLU A 56 -6.11 3.50 7.50
CA GLU A 56 -5.84 4.91 7.84
C GLU A 56 -6.06 5.20 9.32
N SER A 57 -7.07 4.58 9.96
CA SER A 57 -7.30 4.71 11.40
C SER A 57 -6.13 4.18 12.24
N LEU A 58 -5.39 3.21 11.72
CA LEU A 58 -4.16 2.66 12.33
C LEU A 58 -2.90 3.47 11.95
N GLY A 59 -3.06 4.56 11.21
CA GLY A 59 -1.95 5.40 10.75
C GLY A 59 -1.09 4.74 9.69
N ARG A 60 -1.65 3.78 8.93
CA ARG A 60 -0.97 3.14 7.80
C ARG A 60 -1.63 3.53 6.51
N HIS A 61 -0.89 4.24 5.68
CA HIS A 61 -1.34 4.59 4.34
C HIS A 61 -1.28 3.38 3.42
N VAL A 62 -2.34 3.19 2.60
CA VAL A 62 -2.44 2.08 1.64
C VAL A 62 -2.72 2.61 0.24
N LEU A 63 -1.94 2.16 -0.73
CA LEU A 63 -2.19 2.41 -2.14
C LEU A 63 -2.81 1.16 -2.77
N ARG A 64 -4.05 1.30 -3.24
CA ARG A 64 -4.73 0.26 -4.01
C ARG A 64 -4.41 0.40 -5.49
N LEU A 65 -3.77 -0.62 -6.05
CA LEU A 65 -3.24 -0.63 -7.40
C LEU A 65 -4.03 -1.57 -8.29
N ARG A 66 -4.31 -1.14 -9.51
CA ARG A 66 -4.81 -2.03 -10.57
C ARG A 66 -3.63 -2.54 -11.38
N ALA A 67 -3.82 -3.65 -12.10
CA ALA A 67 -2.84 -4.15 -13.05
C ALA A 67 -2.30 -3.06 -14.01
N ALA A 68 -3.17 -2.16 -14.50
CA ALA A 68 -2.76 -1.04 -15.35
C ALA A 68 -1.74 -0.11 -14.68
N HIS A 69 -1.85 0.12 -13.36
CA HIS A 69 -0.89 0.95 -12.63
C HIS A 69 0.53 0.33 -12.64
N ILE A 70 0.61 -1.01 -12.69
CA ILE A 70 1.89 -1.73 -12.68
C ILE A 70 2.46 -1.90 -14.10
N PHE A 71 1.60 -2.26 -15.06
CA PHE A 71 2.05 -2.62 -16.41
C PHE A 71 2.09 -1.45 -17.38
N GLU A 72 1.20 -0.46 -17.22
CA GLU A 72 1.01 0.62 -18.19
C GLU A 72 1.56 1.95 -17.68
N THR A 73 1.37 2.28 -16.40
CA THR A 73 1.74 3.59 -15.84
C THR A 73 2.83 3.51 -14.77
N TRP A 74 3.75 2.55 -14.88
CA TRP A 74 4.74 2.27 -13.84
C TRP A 74 5.50 3.49 -13.30
N PRO A 75 6.02 4.42 -14.14
CA PRO A 75 6.74 5.59 -13.61
C PRO A 75 5.88 6.48 -12.70
N HIS A 76 4.60 6.66 -13.04
CA HIS A 76 3.67 7.43 -12.22
C HIS A 76 3.34 6.70 -10.91
N THR A 77 3.12 5.39 -10.99
CA THR A 77 2.84 4.54 -9.82
C THR A 77 4.04 4.52 -8.86
N LEU A 78 5.26 4.43 -9.39
CA LEU A 78 6.47 4.49 -8.57
C LEU A 78 6.59 5.84 -7.85
N ALA A 79 6.38 6.96 -8.55
CA ALA A 79 6.42 8.29 -7.93
C ALA A 79 5.39 8.44 -6.79
N ALA A 80 4.19 7.87 -6.96
CA ALA A 80 3.17 7.86 -5.90
C ALA A 80 3.61 7.03 -4.69
N ILE A 81 4.21 5.85 -4.91
CA ILE A 81 4.76 5.00 -3.84
C ILE A 81 5.90 5.72 -3.10
N GLU A 82 6.83 6.33 -3.82
CA GLU A 82 7.93 7.11 -3.24
C GLU A 82 7.42 8.25 -2.36
N ARG A 83 6.41 8.99 -2.85
CA ARG A 83 5.79 10.07 -2.09
C ARG A 83 5.12 9.55 -0.82
N ALA A 84 4.30 8.51 -0.93
CA ALA A 84 3.62 7.89 0.20
C ALA A 84 4.60 7.43 1.29
N VAL A 85 5.70 6.79 0.89
CA VAL A 85 6.75 6.34 1.82
C VAL A 85 7.44 7.53 2.50
N SER A 86 7.77 8.58 1.74
CA SER A 86 8.38 9.80 2.28
C SER A 86 7.49 10.46 3.34
N ASP A 87 6.20 10.64 3.03
CA ASP A 87 5.22 11.25 3.93
C ASP A 87 5.02 10.40 5.20
N ALA A 88 4.89 9.07 5.06
CA ALA A 88 4.75 8.16 6.19
C ALA A 88 5.98 8.20 7.13
N LYS A 89 7.20 8.24 6.56
CA LYS A 89 8.43 8.38 7.34
C LYS A 89 8.51 9.73 8.04
N ALA A 90 8.10 10.82 7.38
CA ALA A 90 8.05 12.15 8.00
C ALA A 90 7.07 12.19 9.17
N LEU A 91 5.86 11.65 8.99
CA LEU A 91 4.85 11.56 10.05
C LEU A 91 5.34 10.76 11.26
N ARG A 92 6.00 9.61 11.04
CA ARG A 92 6.58 8.81 12.14
C ARG A 92 7.65 9.58 12.91
N ARG A 93 8.53 10.30 12.22
CA ARG A 93 9.55 11.14 12.86
C ARG A 93 8.93 12.26 13.71
N MET A 94 7.81 12.83 13.26
CA MET A 94 7.08 13.86 14.02
C MET A 94 6.35 13.29 15.23
N ARG A 95 5.81 12.06 15.15
CA ARG A 95 5.07 11.39 16.24
C ARG A 95 5.98 10.70 17.27
N GLY A 96 7.19 10.32 16.87
CA GLY A 96 8.20 9.72 17.74
C GLY A 96 9.06 10.73 18.49
N ARG A 97 8.64 12.00 18.52
CA ARG A 97 9.22 13.12 19.26
C ARG A 97 8.17 13.69 20.19
#